data_AF-A0A0E0QZ06-F1
#
_entry.id   AF-A0A0E0QZ06-F1
#
_cell.length_a   1.000
_cell.length_b   1.000
_cell.length_c   1.000
_cell.angle_alpha   90.00
_cell.angle_beta   90.00
_cell.angle_gamma   90.00
#
_symmetry.space_group_name_H-M   'P 1'
#
loop_
_entity.id
_entity.type
_entity.pdbx_description
1 polymer ?
#
loop_
_entity_poly.entity_id
_entity_poly.type
_entity_poly.pdbx_seq_one_letter_code
_entity_poly.pdbx_strand_id
1 'polypeptide(L)'
;MAPQLATLAEEPGGGEEAARARRKTGLHAALHRWARARIPLRFLSGGGGGGGVGGGGGGGRPSPDLRVLLSVLACPLSPVPVLPRHPRNVASSAQYILEQFRATTGCAKIEGAAKSMYAAGRVRMAMAPEPGGGIGIGGGGGGGHEGCFVVWQLVPDMWLVEMAVAGHAVAAGCDGRVAWRRTPWLDAHAARGGGARPLRRALQGLDPVTIASVFSAAEHVGEKAVDGEDCFALRLDVAPSVLSAWGDGAAEVIRHGMTGYFSQRSGLLARLDDSQLTRIQTPGAPAMYWETTVSSRLGDYRAADGAVVAHAGTSVAHLARFGADVGAARAVTRMEEAWTIDDVAFNVAGLCPAAPPAATTAAAALSPRRSDVTDRMFF
;
A
#
# COMPACT_ATOMS: atom_id res chain seq x y z
N MET A 1 -61.07 3.05 -32.89
CA MET A 1 -61.13 3.88 -31.66
C MET A 1 -60.74 2.98 -30.51
N ALA A 2 -59.46 2.99 -30.14
CA ALA A 2 -58.86 2.14 -29.11
C ALA A 2 -58.37 3.04 -27.96
N PRO A 3 -58.50 2.63 -26.68
CA PRO A 3 -58.22 3.49 -25.54
C PRO A 3 -56.72 3.59 -25.26
N GLN A 4 -56.26 4.79 -24.89
CA GLN A 4 -54.92 5.07 -24.39
C GLN A 4 -54.77 4.55 -22.95
N LEU A 5 -53.75 3.71 -22.71
CA LEU A 5 -53.28 3.36 -21.37
C LEU A 5 -52.32 4.46 -20.85
N ALA A 6 -52.60 4.94 -19.64
CA ALA A 6 -51.77 5.88 -18.91
C ALA A 6 -50.44 5.25 -18.48
N THR A 7 -49.35 5.98 -18.71
CA THR A 7 -48.00 5.69 -18.23
C THR A 7 -47.90 5.91 -16.72
N LEU A 8 -47.56 4.85 -15.99
CA LEU A 8 -47.11 4.91 -14.60
C LEU A 8 -45.81 5.72 -14.52
N ALA A 9 -45.80 6.75 -13.68
CA ALA A 9 -44.61 7.52 -13.36
C ALA A 9 -43.63 6.65 -12.54
N GLU A 10 -42.40 6.53 -13.02
CA GLU A 10 -41.27 6.06 -12.22
C GLU A 10 -40.77 7.20 -11.33
N GLU A 11 -40.74 6.94 -10.02
CA GLU A 11 -40.05 7.76 -9.02
C GLU A 11 -38.52 7.65 -9.19
N PRO A 12 -37.75 8.74 -9.09
CA PRO A 12 -36.31 8.70 -9.32
C PRO A 12 -35.55 8.11 -8.12
N GLY A 13 -34.87 6.98 -8.35
CA GLY A 13 -33.98 6.27 -7.42
C GLY A 13 -32.67 6.99 -7.05
N GLY A 14 -32.72 8.30 -6.77
CA GLY A 14 -31.53 9.10 -6.41
C GLY A 14 -31.09 9.03 -4.94
N GLY A 15 -31.93 8.48 -4.06
CA GLY A 15 -31.67 8.47 -2.61
C GLY A 15 -30.59 7.47 -2.18
N GLU A 16 -30.50 6.32 -2.85
CA GLU A 16 -29.60 5.22 -2.45
C GLU A 16 -28.14 5.50 -2.82
N GLU A 17 -27.90 6.14 -3.96
CA GLU A 17 -26.56 6.50 -4.42
C GLU A 17 -25.97 7.66 -3.62
N ALA A 18 -26.79 8.67 -3.28
CA ALA A 18 -26.42 9.75 -2.37
C ALA A 18 -26.14 9.24 -0.95
N ALA A 19 -26.96 8.31 -0.44
CA ALA A 19 -26.74 7.68 0.86
C ALA A 19 -25.47 6.82 0.88
N ARG A 20 -25.16 6.10 -0.21
CA ARG A 20 -23.93 5.32 -0.37
C ARG A 20 -22.70 6.23 -0.43
N ALA A 21 -22.78 7.36 -1.14
CA ALA A 21 -21.71 8.36 -1.17
C ALA A 21 -21.48 9.02 0.21
N ARG A 22 -22.56 9.32 0.95
CA ARG A 22 -22.50 9.85 2.33
C ARG A 22 -21.90 8.85 3.32
N ARG A 23 -22.21 7.55 3.17
CA ARG A 23 -21.60 6.47 3.97
C ARG A 23 -20.11 6.32 3.68
N LYS A 24 -19.69 6.39 2.41
CA LYS A 24 -18.27 6.32 2.00
C LYS A 24 -17.44 7.51 2.50
N THR A 25 -17.98 8.73 2.41
CA THR A 25 -17.33 9.95 2.93
C THR A 25 -17.28 9.95 4.47
N GLY A 26 -18.31 9.44 5.14
CA GLY A 26 -18.33 9.25 6.59
C GLY A 26 -17.29 8.24 7.07
N LEU A 27 -17.08 7.15 6.32
CA LEU A 27 -16.06 6.14 6.60
C LEU A 27 -14.65 6.72 6.46
N HIS A 28 -14.38 7.51 5.42
CA HIS A 28 -13.12 8.22 5.23
C HIS A 28 -12.82 9.18 6.40
N ALA A 29 -13.82 9.92 6.86
CA ALA A 29 -13.68 10.81 8.01
C ALA A 29 -13.50 10.05 9.33
N ALA A 30 -14.14 8.89 9.50
CA ALA A 30 -13.97 8.01 10.65
C ALA A 30 -12.57 7.37 10.69
N LEU A 31 -12.07 6.92 9.54
CA LEU A 31 -10.70 6.45 9.31
C LEU A 31 -9.67 7.51 9.71
N HIS A 32 -9.83 8.74 9.22
CA HIS A 32 -8.93 9.85 9.60
C HIS A 32 -8.99 10.19 11.09
N ARG A 33 -10.17 10.18 11.71
CA ARG A 33 -10.31 10.46 13.16
C ARG A 33 -9.69 9.37 14.01
N TRP A 34 -9.89 8.10 13.64
CA TRP A 34 -9.27 6.96 14.31
C TRP A 34 -7.74 6.99 14.12
N ALA A 35 -7.25 7.28 12.91
CA ALA A 35 -5.82 7.39 12.62
C ALA A 35 -5.16 8.48 13.47
N ARG A 36 -5.79 9.66 13.61
CA ARG A 36 -5.31 10.72 14.51
C ARG A 36 -5.33 10.34 15.99
N ALA A 37 -6.21 9.41 16.39
CA ALA A 37 -6.32 8.97 17.77
C ALA A 37 -5.30 7.87 18.15
N ARG A 38 -4.78 7.12 17.17
CA ARG A 38 -3.87 5.97 17.38
C ARG A 38 -2.45 6.15 16.83
N ILE A 39 -2.23 7.08 15.92
CA ILE A 39 -0.88 7.59 15.66
C ILE A 39 -0.50 8.39 16.91
N PRO A 40 0.54 8.03 17.68
CA PRO A 40 1.04 8.92 18.69
C PRO A 40 1.47 10.21 17.98
N LEU A 41 0.70 11.29 18.21
CA LEU A 41 1.05 12.69 17.90
C LEU A 41 2.40 13.14 18.50
N ARG A 42 3.18 12.23 19.10
CA ARG A 42 4.49 12.45 19.69
C ARG A 42 5.56 12.90 18.70
N PHE A 43 5.34 12.80 17.38
CA PHE A 43 6.31 13.28 16.38
C PHE A 43 5.89 14.54 15.62
N LEU A 44 4.71 15.11 15.93
CA LEU A 44 4.29 16.42 15.43
C LEU A 44 4.28 17.51 16.52
N SER A 45 4.59 17.15 17.77
CA SER A 45 4.78 18.12 18.87
C SER A 45 6.27 18.32 19.11
N GLY A 46 6.87 19.25 18.37
CA GLY A 46 8.07 19.93 18.84
C GLY A 46 7.68 20.82 20.00
N GLY A 47 7.99 20.40 21.23
CA GLY A 47 7.66 21.14 22.45
C GLY A 47 8.54 20.72 23.63
N GLY A 48 9.73 21.32 23.72
CA GLY A 48 10.42 21.73 24.97
C GLY A 48 11.04 20.65 25.87
N GLY A 49 12.38 20.59 25.90
CA GLY A 49 13.11 19.85 26.94
C GLY A 49 14.64 19.75 26.80
N GLY A 50 15.35 20.89 26.70
CA GLY A 50 16.72 21.11 27.23
C GLY A 50 17.95 20.38 26.63
N GLY A 51 18.84 21.15 25.98
CA GLY A 51 20.28 20.84 25.81
C GLY A 51 20.82 21.00 24.37
N GLY A 52 21.56 22.09 24.10
CA GLY A 52 22.08 22.49 22.77
C GLY A 52 22.97 21.47 22.05
N VAL A 53 23.28 21.58 20.75
CA VAL A 53 23.62 22.75 19.93
C VAL A 53 23.32 22.43 18.45
N GLY A 54 22.77 23.39 17.67
CA GLY A 54 22.94 23.40 16.20
C GLY A 54 21.70 23.38 15.28
N GLY A 55 20.81 24.36 15.41
CA GLY A 55 20.14 25.05 14.28
C GLY A 55 19.13 24.33 13.36
N GLY A 56 17.84 24.69 13.49
CA GLY A 56 16.88 24.70 12.37
C GLY A 56 15.53 24.01 12.61
N GLY A 57 14.60 24.68 13.30
CA GLY A 57 13.21 24.22 13.45
C GLY A 57 12.28 24.68 12.31
N GLY A 58 11.30 23.84 11.97
CA GLY A 58 10.01 24.25 11.40
C GLY A 58 9.89 24.33 9.87
N GLY A 59 9.18 23.38 9.26
CA GLY A 59 8.36 23.60 8.04
C GLY A 59 9.05 24.05 6.76
N GLY A 60 10.34 23.75 6.55
CA GLY A 60 11.02 24.01 5.28
C GLY A 60 10.55 23.10 4.14
N ARG A 61 10.68 23.53 2.88
CA ARG A 61 10.47 22.65 1.71
C ARG A 61 11.43 21.45 1.81
N PRO A 62 10.99 20.22 1.50
CA PRO A 62 11.85 19.06 1.56
C PRO A 62 13.02 19.18 0.59
N SER A 63 14.16 18.58 0.93
CA SER A 63 15.31 18.49 0.04
C SER A 63 14.90 17.83 -1.29
N PRO A 64 15.56 18.15 -2.42
CA PRO A 64 15.25 17.53 -3.71
C PRO A 64 15.34 16.00 -3.64
N ASP A 65 16.33 15.47 -2.94
CA ASP A 65 16.50 14.03 -2.71
C ASP A 65 15.33 13.41 -1.94
N LEU A 66 14.89 14.06 -0.85
CA LEU A 66 13.74 13.60 -0.08
C LEU A 66 12.45 13.63 -0.92
N ARG A 67 12.30 14.63 -1.80
CA ARG A 67 11.17 14.68 -2.73
C ARG A 67 11.18 13.50 -3.69
N VAL A 68 12.34 13.14 -4.23
CA VAL A 68 12.49 11.99 -5.14
C VAL A 68 12.21 10.68 -4.39
N LEU A 69 12.80 10.47 -3.21
CA LEU A 69 12.56 9.29 -2.37
C LEU A 69 11.08 9.10 -2.08
N LEU A 70 10.42 10.13 -1.58
CA LEU A 70 9.00 10.08 -1.28
C LEU A 70 8.17 9.92 -2.57
N SER A 71 8.58 10.52 -3.68
CA SER A 71 7.91 10.38 -4.98
C SER A 71 7.86 8.92 -5.45
N VAL A 72 8.92 8.16 -5.26
CA VAL A 72 9.03 6.78 -5.75
C VAL A 72 8.60 5.75 -4.69
N LEU A 73 9.03 5.89 -3.43
CA LEU A 73 8.93 4.84 -2.41
C LEU A 73 7.72 4.99 -1.46
N ALA A 74 7.17 6.20 -1.29
CA ALA A 74 6.11 6.39 -0.31
C ALA A 74 4.82 5.66 -0.69
N CYS A 75 4.41 5.78 -1.96
CA CYS A 75 3.16 5.22 -2.47
C CYS A 75 3.25 4.74 -3.93
N PRO A 76 4.16 3.82 -4.27
CA PRO A 76 4.18 3.21 -5.60
C PRO A 76 2.90 2.40 -5.77
N LEU A 77 2.09 2.80 -6.73
CA LEU A 77 0.93 2.04 -7.17
C LEU A 77 1.42 0.89 -8.02
N SER A 78 0.86 -0.31 -7.85
CA SER A 78 1.13 -1.40 -8.78
C SER A 78 0.12 -1.34 -9.92
N PRO A 79 0.55 -1.19 -11.19
CA PRO A 79 -0.33 -1.31 -12.33
C PRO A 79 -0.61 -2.79 -12.63
N VAL A 80 -1.19 -3.53 -11.69
CA VAL A 80 -1.78 -4.85 -11.92
C VAL A 80 -3.22 -4.82 -11.41
N PRO A 81 -4.24 -5.15 -12.20
CA PRO A 81 -5.58 -5.24 -11.66
C PRO A 81 -5.66 -6.46 -10.74
N VAL A 82 -6.52 -6.43 -9.72
CA VAL A 82 -6.87 -7.65 -8.99
C VAL A 82 -7.64 -8.55 -9.96
N LEU A 83 -7.01 -9.61 -10.45
CA LEU A 83 -7.58 -10.46 -11.47
C LEU A 83 -8.69 -11.37 -10.91
N PRO A 84 -9.81 -11.55 -11.63
CA PRO A 84 -10.85 -12.48 -11.23
C PRO A 84 -10.33 -13.91 -11.22
N ARG A 85 -10.89 -14.72 -10.30
CA ARG A 85 -10.45 -16.07 -10.01
C ARG A 85 -10.45 -16.97 -11.26
N HIS A 86 -9.35 -17.69 -11.46
CA HIS A 86 -9.33 -18.87 -12.31
C HIS A 86 -9.77 -20.12 -11.51
N PRO A 87 -10.44 -21.10 -12.14
CA PRO A 87 -10.84 -22.33 -11.47
C PRO A 87 -9.65 -23.07 -10.86
N ARG A 88 -9.85 -23.60 -9.63
CA ARG A 88 -8.84 -24.22 -8.75
C ARG A 88 -8.45 -25.63 -9.18
N ASN A 89 -8.00 -25.80 -10.41
CA ASN A 89 -7.34 -27.04 -10.83
C ASN A 89 -5.84 -26.85 -10.64
N VAL A 90 -5.16 -27.71 -9.90
CA VAL A 90 -3.69 -27.70 -9.78
C VAL A 90 -3.09 -28.34 -11.04
N ALA A 91 -3.36 -27.74 -12.19
CA ALA A 91 -2.97 -28.28 -13.49
C ALA A 91 -1.62 -27.74 -13.97
N SER A 92 -1.13 -26.67 -13.34
CA SER A 92 0.14 -26.01 -13.67
C SER A 92 1.05 -25.86 -12.45
N SER A 93 2.36 -25.77 -12.69
CA SER A 93 3.35 -25.49 -11.63
C SER A 93 3.05 -24.19 -10.90
N ALA A 94 2.59 -23.15 -11.61
CA ALA A 94 2.25 -21.87 -11.01
C ALA A 94 1.13 -21.99 -9.97
N GLN A 95 0.08 -22.76 -10.28
CA GLN A 95 -1.01 -23.02 -9.35
C GLN A 95 -0.53 -23.80 -8.13
N TYR A 96 0.32 -24.83 -8.31
CA TYR A 96 0.91 -25.57 -7.20
C TYR A 96 1.67 -24.65 -6.23
N ILE A 97 2.54 -23.78 -6.77
CA ILE A 97 3.33 -22.83 -5.99
C ILE A 97 2.43 -21.87 -5.20
N LEU A 98 1.37 -21.37 -5.84
CA LEU A 98 0.42 -20.48 -5.17
C LEU A 98 -0.44 -21.18 -4.12
N GLU A 99 -0.83 -22.44 -4.33
CA GLU A 99 -1.53 -23.20 -3.30
C GLU A 99 -0.63 -23.46 -2.09
N GLN A 100 0.67 -23.71 -2.30
CA GLN A 100 1.64 -23.80 -1.20
C GLN A 100 1.72 -22.46 -0.44
N PHE A 101 1.85 -21.34 -1.15
CA PHE A 101 1.83 -20.00 -0.54
C PHE A 101 0.53 -19.75 0.25
N ARG A 102 -0.63 -20.11 -0.30
CA ARG A 102 -1.94 -19.98 0.37
C ARG A 102 -2.03 -20.84 1.62
N ALA A 103 -1.51 -22.06 1.57
CA ALA A 103 -1.49 -22.97 2.70
C ALA A 103 -0.60 -22.43 3.83
N THR A 104 0.64 -22.01 3.51
CA THR A 104 1.58 -21.48 4.51
C THR A 104 1.10 -20.16 5.10
N THR A 105 0.57 -19.25 4.28
CA THR A 105 0.07 -17.95 4.77
C THR A 105 -1.27 -18.05 5.46
N GLY A 106 -1.97 -19.18 5.37
CA GLY A 106 -3.33 -19.32 5.90
C GLY A 106 -4.36 -18.41 5.20
N CYS A 107 -4.00 -17.75 4.10
CA CYS A 107 -4.83 -16.70 3.51
C CYS A 107 -6.17 -17.22 2.97
N ALA A 108 -6.29 -18.52 2.69
CA ALA A 108 -7.55 -19.17 2.35
C ALA A 108 -8.62 -19.04 3.46
N LYS A 109 -8.22 -18.91 4.73
CA LYS A 109 -9.15 -18.75 5.87
C LYS A 109 -9.73 -17.34 5.95
N ILE A 110 -8.91 -16.36 5.61
CA ILE A 110 -9.32 -14.94 5.63
C ILE A 110 -9.87 -14.49 4.28
N GLU A 111 -9.67 -15.24 3.21
CA GLU A 111 -10.20 -14.93 1.89
C GLU A 111 -11.73 -14.93 1.89
N GLY A 112 -12.34 -13.76 1.61
CA GLY A 112 -13.78 -13.55 1.63
C GLY A 112 -14.37 -13.23 3.02
N ALA A 113 -13.70 -13.65 4.10
CA ALA A 113 -14.06 -13.32 5.47
C ALA A 113 -13.48 -11.97 5.91
N ALA A 114 -12.24 -11.68 5.54
CA ALA A 114 -11.59 -10.41 5.78
C ALA A 114 -12.20 -9.32 4.89
N LYS A 115 -12.77 -8.30 5.54
CA LYS A 115 -13.33 -7.11 4.89
C LYS A 115 -12.37 -5.94 4.96
N SER A 116 -11.47 -5.91 5.93
CA SER A 116 -10.53 -4.81 6.13
C SER A 116 -9.18 -5.29 6.67
N MET A 117 -8.15 -4.49 6.45
CA MET A 117 -6.79 -4.68 6.97
C MET A 117 -6.24 -3.34 7.45
N TYR A 118 -5.45 -3.38 8.51
CA TYR A 118 -4.63 -2.29 9.01
C TYR A 118 -3.19 -2.80 9.17
N ALA A 119 -2.21 -1.96 8.83
CA ALA A 119 -0.83 -2.16 9.21
C ALA A 119 -0.16 -0.83 9.55
N ALA A 120 0.64 -0.80 10.61
CA ALA A 120 1.48 0.34 10.95
C ALA A 120 2.92 -0.11 11.14
N GLY A 121 3.85 0.76 10.76
CA GLY A 121 5.25 0.40 10.77
C GLY A 121 6.19 1.59 10.67
N ARG A 122 7.48 1.28 10.80
CA ARG A 122 8.59 2.21 10.58
C ARG A 122 9.20 2.00 9.22
N VAL A 123 9.77 3.06 8.67
CA VAL A 123 10.51 3.03 7.40
C VAL A 123 11.76 3.89 7.51
N ARG A 124 12.83 3.45 6.87
CA ARG A 124 14.06 4.22 6.65
C ARG A 124 14.31 4.28 5.15
N MET A 125 14.54 5.47 4.60
CA MET A 125 14.76 5.71 3.17
C MET A 125 16.09 6.42 2.94
N ALA A 126 16.82 6.05 1.90
CA ALA A 126 18.07 6.70 1.56
C ALA A 126 18.31 6.73 0.04
N MET A 127 19.00 7.77 -0.42
CA MET A 127 19.64 7.75 -1.74
C MET A 127 20.89 6.90 -1.63
N ALA A 128 21.08 5.96 -2.55
CA ALA A 128 22.28 5.14 -2.57
C ALA A 128 23.34 5.76 -3.50
N PRO A 129 24.64 5.73 -3.12
CA PRO A 129 25.70 6.20 -4.00
C PRO A 129 25.77 5.33 -5.26
N GLU A 130 26.03 5.96 -6.40
CA GLU A 130 26.21 5.27 -7.68
C GLU A 130 27.42 4.32 -7.62
N PRO A 131 27.29 3.05 -8.04
CA PRO A 131 28.41 2.13 -8.09
C PRO A 131 29.37 2.55 -9.22
N GLY A 132 30.48 3.23 -8.85
CA GLY A 132 31.53 3.62 -9.80
C GLY A 132 32.19 4.98 -9.58
N GLY A 133 31.69 5.80 -8.64
CA GLY A 133 32.39 7.01 -8.19
C GLY A 133 33.52 6.65 -7.22
N GLY A 134 34.76 7.04 -7.54
CA GLY A 134 35.96 6.71 -6.76
C GLY A 134 35.84 7.05 -5.26
N ILE A 135 36.62 6.33 -4.45
CA ILE A 135 36.73 6.49 -2.99
C ILE A 135 37.22 7.90 -2.68
N GLY A 136 36.29 8.82 -2.47
CA GLY A 136 36.55 10.11 -1.83
C GLY A 136 36.48 9.93 -0.32
N ILE A 137 37.64 9.83 0.33
CA ILE A 137 37.73 9.99 1.79
C ILE A 137 37.42 11.47 2.09
N GLY A 138 36.18 11.76 2.47
CA GLY A 138 35.78 13.12 2.82
C GLY A 138 34.26 13.33 2.99
N GLY A 139 33.75 12.99 4.17
CA GLY A 139 32.63 13.71 4.79
C GLY A 139 31.19 13.28 4.45
N GLY A 140 30.60 12.48 5.34
CA GLY A 140 29.15 12.40 5.53
C GLY A 140 28.50 11.19 4.86
N GLY A 141 28.41 10.07 5.59
CA GLY A 141 27.46 9.01 5.24
C GLY A 141 26.07 9.63 5.12
N GLY A 142 25.50 9.63 3.91
CA GLY A 142 24.19 10.20 3.63
C GLY A 142 23.17 9.62 4.59
N GLY A 143 22.79 10.41 5.60
CA GLY A 143 21.93 9.97 6.67
C GLY A 143 20.56 9.60 6.11
N GLY A 144 20.25 8.30 6.11
CA GLY A 144 18.93 7.83 5.74
C GLY A 144 17.84 8.51 6.58
N HIS A 145 16.74 8.83 5.93
CA HIS A 145 15.58 9.47 6.52
C HIS A 145 14.68 8.44 7.18
N GLU A 146 14.46 8.57 8.48
CA GLU A 146 13.56 7.72 9.21
C GLU A 146 12.14 8.29 9.24
N GLY A 147 11.19 7.39 9.40
CA GLY A 147 9.78 7.71 9.39
C GLY A 147 8.90 6.54 9.79
N CYS A 148 7.61 6.76 9.65
CA CYS A 148 6.57 5.77 9.90
C CYS A 148 5.51 5.84 8.82
N PHE A 149 4.72 4.77 8.73
CA PHE A 149 3.57 4.72 7.85
C PHE A 149 2.43 3.93 8.49
N VAL A 150 1.25 4.17 7.96
CA VAL A 150 0.04 3.44 8.25
C VAL A 150 -0.63 3.10 6.92
N VAL A 151 -1.02 1.84 6.75
CA VAL A 151 -1.79 1.33 5.63
C VAL A 151 -3.15 0.86 6.13
N TRP A 152 -4.16 1.21 5.36
CA TRP A 152 -5.53 0.73 5.51
C TRP A 152 -5.98 0.12 4.21
N GLN A 153 -6.62 -1.03 4.26
CA GLN A 153 -7.29 -1.64 3.12
C GLN A 153 -8.72 -2.01 3.50
N LEU A 154 -9.63 -1.85 2.55
CA LEU A 154 -11.03 -2.22 2.66
C LEU A 154 -11.44 -2.90 1.36
N VAL A 155 -11.99 -4.10 1.48
CA VAL A 155 -12.39 -4.92 0.34
C VAL A 155 -13.76 -4.45 -0.19
N PRO A 156 -13.94 -4.35 -1.52
CA PRO A 156 -12.91 -4.48 -2.55
C PRO A 156 -12.15 -3.16 -2.75
N ASP A 157 -10.85 -3.29 -3.03
CA ASP A 157 -10.08 -2.31 -3.80
C ASP A 157 -9.93 -0.88 -3.24
N MET A 158 -10.33 -0.65 -1.99
CA MET A 158 -10.13 0.62 -1.30
C MET A 158 -8.92 0.55 -0.40
N TRP A 159 -8.12 1.61 -0.38
CA TRP A 159 -6.98 1.68 0.51
C TRP A 159 -6.58 3.12 0.81
N LEU A 160 -5.88 3.32 1.92
CA LEU A 160 -5.31 4.60 2.33
C LEU A 160 -3.93 4.33 2.93
N VAL A 161 -2.94 5.13 2.52
CA VAL A 161 -1.62 5.18 3.13
C VAL A 161 -1.35 6.58 3.62
N GLU A 162 -0.90 6.67 4.86
CA GLU A 162 -0.31 7.88 5.42
C GLU A 162 1.12 7.55 5.83
N MET A 163 2.07 8.39 5.44
CA MET A 163 3.49 8.22 5.73
C MET A 163 4.07 9.55 6.21
N ALA A 164 4.93 9.52 7.20
CA ALA A 164 5.70 10.67 7.66
C ALA A 164 7.18 10.29 7.69
N VAL A 165 8.02 11.00 6.93
CA VAL A 165 9.47 10.76 6.86
C VAL A 165 10.18 12.11 6.95
N ALA A 166 11.19 12.21 7.81
CA ALA A 166 11.96 13.45 8.02
C ALA A 166 11.08 14.71 8.17
N GLY A 167 10.01 14.62 8.98
CA GLY A 167 9.09 15.73 9.25
C GLY A 167 8.08 16.05 8.14
N HIS A 168 8.05 15.29 7.04
CA HIS A 168 7.18 15.52 5.90
C HIS A 168 6.13 14.41 5.77
N ALA A 169 4.86 14.79 5.71
CA ALA A 169 3.74 13.86 5.58
C ALA A 169 3.30 13.71 4.12
N VAL A 170 3.12 12.47 3.67
CA VAL A 170 2.56 12.09 2.37
C VAL A 170 1.33 11.24 2.63
N ALA A 171 0.29 11.44 1.83
CA ALA A 171 -0.89 10.58 1.86
C ALA A 171 -1.27 10.16 0.45
N ALA A 172 -1.77 8.93 0.31
CA ALA A 172 -2.34 8.43 -0.93
C ALA A 172 -3.49 7.49 -0.61
N GLY A 173 -4.46 7.38 -1.50
CA GLY A 173 -5.58 6.46 -1.32
C GLY A 173 -6.26 6.09 -2.61
N CYS A 174 -7.13 5.10 -2.55
CA CYS A 174 -8.04 4.72 -3.63
C CYS A 174 -9.43 4.44 -3.07
N ASP A 175 -10.47 4.94 -3.75
CA ASP A 175 -11.87 4.71 -3.41
C ASP A 175 -12.49 3.51 -4.15
N GLY A 176 -11.65 2.67 -4.76
CA GLY A 176 -12.04 1.57 -5.64
C GLY A 176 -12.27 2.00 -7.10
N ARG A 177 -12.17 3.28 -7.42
CA ARG A 177 -12.32 3.81 -8.80
C ARG A 177 -11.14 4.67 -9.20
N VAL A 178 -10.73 5.57 -8.33
CA VAL A 178 -9.69 6.58 -8.56
C VAL A 178 -8.67 6.50 -7.44
N ALA A 179 -7.40 6.37 -7.81
CA ALA A 179 -6.29 6.55 -6.88
C ALA A 179 -5.90 8.03 -6.83
N TRP A 180 -5.53 8.54 -5.66
CA TRP A 180 -5.09 9.91 -5.46
C TRP A 180 -3.85 9.95 -4.57
N ARG A 181 -3.13 11.06 -4.64
CA ARG A 181 -1.93 11.29 -3.85
C ARG A 181 -1.81 12.77 -3.48
N ARG A 182 -1.34 13.03 -2.28
CA ARG A 182 -1.06 14.36 -1.73
C ARG A 182 0.36 14.37 -1.18
N THR A 183 1.17 15.33 -1.62
CA THR A 183 2.52 15.56 -1.11
C THR A 183 2.67 17.00 -0.61
N PRO A 184 3.65 17.32 0.23
CA PRO A 184 3.87 18.69 0.71
C PRO A 184 4.24 19.71 -0.39
N TRP A 185 4.78 19.25 -1.53
CA TRP A 185 5.23 20.12 -2.62
C TRP A 185 4.33 20.08 -3.85
N LEU A 186 3.39 19.15 -3.91
CA LEU A 186 2.40 19.01 -4.97
C LEU A 186 1.05 18.80 -4.30
N ASP A 187 0.11 19.69 -4.58
CA ASP A 187 -1.27 19.58 -4.13
C ASP A 187 -1.89 18.23 -4.52
N ALA A 188 -3.01 17.87 -3.90
CA ALA A 188 -3.66 16.59 -4.13
C ALA A 188 -3.96 16.39 -5.62
N HIS A 189 -3.37 15.35 -6.22
CA HIS A 189 -3.63 14.94 -7.60
C HIS A 189 -4.36 13.59 -7.62
N ALA A 190 -5.30 13.43 -8.53
CA ALA A 190 -5.86 12.13 -8.86
C ALA A 190 -5.03 11.48 -9.97
N ALA A 191 -4.69 10.21 -9.81
CA ALA A 191 -4.22 9.40 -10.91
C ALA A 191 -5.37 9.30 -11.92
N ARG A 192 -5.14 9.83 -13.12
CA ARG A 192 -6.07 9.71 -14.23
C ARG A 192 -5.89 8.33 -14.88
N GLY A 193 -6.97 7.78 -15.45
CA GLY A 193 -7.04 6.39 -15.90
C GLY A 193 -7.85 5.52 -14.92
N GLY A 194 -8.90 4.88 -15.42
CA GLY A 194 -9.92 4.25 -14.57
C GLY A 194 -9.49 2.90 -13.99
N GLY A 195 -9.85 2.66 -12.73
CA GLY A 195 -9.71 1.35 -12.09
C GLY A 195 -8.88 1.39 -10.81
N ALA A 196 -9.21 0.50 -9.89
CA ALA A 196 -8.45 0.36 -8.68
C ALA A 196 -7.09 -0.28 -8.95
N ARG A 197 -6.04 0.33 -8.40
CA ARG A 197 -4.68 -0.20 -8.43
C ARG A 197 -4.34 -0.73 -7.04
N PRO A 198 -3.89 -1.97 -6.88
CA PRO A 198 -3.39 -2.45 -5.61
C PRO A 198 -2.19 -1.60 -5.20
N LEU A 199 -2.15 -1.31 -3.91
CA LEU A 199 -1.00 -0.66 -3.30
C LEU A 199 0.19 -1.62 -3.33
N ARG A 200 1.34 -1.22 -3.91
CA ARG A 200 2.54 -2.08 -3.94
C ARG A 200 2.95 -2.56 -2.55
N ARG A 201 2.76 -1.74 -1.52
CA ARG A 201 3.05 -2.11 -0.12
C ARG A 201 2.21 -3.31 0.36
N ALA A 202 0.98 -3.48 -0.14
CA ALA A 202 0.19 -4.69 0.11
C ALA A 202 0.87 -5.94 -0.47
N LEU A 203 1.48 -5.80 -1.65
CA LEU A 203 2.23 -6.86 -2.34
C LEU A 203 3.59 -7.17 -1.70
N GLN A 204 4.12 -6.27 -0.86
CA GLN A 204 5.36 -6.47 -0.09
C GLN A 204 5.11 -7.34 1.17
N GLY A 205 4.34 -8.43 1.02
CA GLY A 205 4.11 -9.43 2.08
C GLY A 205 3.06 -9.07 3.13
N LEU A 206 2.35 -7.95 2.97
CA LEU A 206 1.35 -7.48 3.94
C LEU A 206 -0.04 -8.09 3.72
N ASP A 207 -0.46 -8.25 2.46
CA ASP A 207 -1.76 -8.79 2.11
C ASP A 207 -1.60 -10.07 1.28
N PRO A 208 -1.56 -11.25 1.95
CA PRO A 208 -1.36 -12.52 1.26
C PRO A 208 -2.56 -12.89 0.37
N VAL A 209 -3.75 -12.35 0.60
CA VAL A 209 -4.91 -12.56 -0.28
C VAL A 209 -4.69 -11.81 -1.60
N THR A 210 -4.30 -10.55 -1.53
CA THR A 210 -3.99 -9.74 -2.73
C THR A 210 -2.80 -10.32 -3.50
N ILE A 211 -1.73 -10.75 -2.82
CA ILE A 211 -0.58 -11.41 -3.46
C ILE A 211 -1.03 -12.66 -4.24
N ALA A 212 -1.79 -13.54 -3.60
CA ALA A 212 -2.26 -14.76 -4.24
C ALA A 212 -3.26 -14.50 -5.38
N SER A 213 -4.00 -13.39 -5.34
CA SER A 213 -4.89 -12.97 -6.43
C SER A 213 -4.11 -12.42 -7.63
N VAL A 214 -3.13 -11.55 -7.38
CA VAL A 214 -2.28 -10.94 -8.40
C VAL A 214 -1.50 -12.01 -9.18
N PHE A 215 -0.87 -12.95 -8.47
CA PHE A 215 -0.07 -13.99 -9.12
C PHE A 215 -0.92 -15.14 -9.70
N SER A 216 -2.25 -15.14 -9.53
CA SER A 216 -3.12 -16.22 -10.04
C SER A 216 -3.06 -16.41 -11.56
N ALA A 217 -2.67 -15.38 -12.31
CA ALA A 217 -2.45 -15.43 -13.76
C ALA A 217 -0.96 -15.42 -14.15
N ALA A 218 -0.06 -15.62 -13.19
CA ALA A 218 1.37 -15.67 -13.44
C ALA A 218 1.78 -17.01 -14.04
N GLU A 219 2.86 -16.99 -14.81
CA GLU A 219 3.48 -18.17 -15.38
C GLU A 219 4.68 -18.59 -14.53
N HIS A 220 4.89 -19.91 -14.40
CA HIS A 220 6.11 -20.42 -13.78
C HIS A 220 7.26 -20.33 -14.78
N VAL A 221 8.27 -19.53 -14.47
CA VAL A 221 9.40 -19.26 -15.38
C VAL A 221 10.70 -19.97 -14.98
N GLY A 222 10.67 -20.77 -13.91
CA GLY A 222 11.78 -21.60 -13.47
C GLY A 222 12.17 -21.35 -12.02
N GLU A 223 13.39 -21.76 -11.68
CA GLU A 223 13.92 -21.73 -10.32
C GLU A 223 15.14 -20.82 -10.22
N LYS A 224 15.30 -20.15 -9.09
CA LYS A 224 16.42 -19.23 -8.84
C LYS A 224 16.77 -19.21 -7.36
N ALA A 225 18.06 -19.31 -7.06
CA ALA A 225 18.56 -19.03 -5.72
C ALA A 225 18.44 -17.53 -5.40
N VAL A 226 17.74 -17.20 -4.33
CA VAL A 226 17.57 -15.84 -3.81
C VAL A 226 18.13 -15.82 -2.39
N ASP A 227 19.20 -15.06 -2.18
CA ASP A 227 19.84 -14.89 -0.87
C ASP A 227 20.21 -16.21 -0.16
N GLY A 228 20.61 -17.22 -0.96
CA GLY A 228 20.97 -18.55 -0.47
C GLY A 228 19.80 -19.51 -0.28
N GLU A 229 18.59 -19.12 -0.67
CA GLU A 229 17.39 -19.97 -0.65
C GLU A 229 16.89 -20.26 -2.06
N ASP A 230 16.62 -21.54 -2.34
CA ASP A 230 16.01 -21.95 -3.60
C ASP A 230 14.55 -21.48 -3.66
N CYS A 231 14.22 -20.75 -4.72
CA CYS A 231 12.90 -20.19 -4.95
C CYS A 231 12.35 -20.59 -6.32
N PHE A 232 11.05 -20.85 -6.39
CA PHE A 232 10.32 -20.84 -7.66
C PHE A 232 10.05 -19.40 -8.09
N ALA A 233 10.18 -19.11 -9.38
CA ALA A 233 9.91 -17.80 -9.96
C ALA A 233 8.58 -17.82 -10.72
N LEU A 234 7.64 -16.99 -10.28
CA LEU A 234 6.40 -16.71 -10.98
C LEU A 234 6.47 -15.32 -11.63
N ARG A 235 6.25 -15.24 -12.94
CA ARG A 235 6.27 -13.98 -13.69
C ARG A 235 4.87 -13.62 -14.16
N LEU A 236 4.52 -12.36 -13.96
CA LEU A 236 3.30 -11.75 -14.44
C LEU A 236 3.68 -10.58 -15.35
N ASP A 237 3.26 -10.61 -16.61
CA ASP A 237 3.32 -9.46 -17.49
C ASP A 237 1.93 -8.89 -17.69
N VAL A 238 1.78 -7.57 -17.54
CA VAL A 238 0.48 -6.92 -17.70
C VAL A 238 0.23 -6.61 -19.16
N ALA A 239 -0.90 -7.11 -19.67
CA ALA A 239 -1.28 -6.93 -21.05
C ALA A 239 -1.35 -5.42 -21.42
N PRO A 240 -0.84 -5.01 -22.60
CA PRO A 240 -0.89 -3.62 -23.04
C PRO A 240 -2.31 -3.01 -23.05
N SER A 241 -3.33 -3.83 -23.30
CA SER A 241 -4.74 -3.41 -23.27
C SER A 241 -5.24 -2.99 -21.88
N VAL A 242 -4.69 -3.58 -20.82
CA VAL A 242 -5.00 -3.20 -19.44
C VAL A 242 -4.25 -1.91 -19.09
N LEU A 243 -3.00 -1.80 -19.52
CA LEU A 243 -2.18 -0.61 -19.27
C LEU A 243 -2.71 0.64 -19.98
N SER A 244 -3.22 0.50 -21.21
CA SER A 244 -3.79 1.61 -21.97
C SER A 244 -5.08 2.16 -21.35
N ALA A 245 -5.88 1.33 -20.67
CA ALA A 245 -7.06 1.76 -19.92
C ALA A 245 -6.72 2.68 -18.73
N TRP A 246 -5.45 2.71 -18.33
CA TRP A 246 -4.92 3.49 -17.22
C TRP A 246 -4.11 4.71 -17.63
N GLY A 247 -3.90 4.91 -18.93
CA GLY A 247 -3.28 6.11 -19.46
C GLY A 247 -4.24 7.29 -19.47
N ASP A 248 -3.70 8.50 -19.33
CA ASP A 248 -4.47 9.75 -19.44
C ASP A 248 -4.05 10.60 -20.64
N GLY A 249 -3.27 10.01 -21.55
CA GLY A 249 -2.69 10.64 -22.73
C GLY A 249 -1.39 11.40 -22.47
N ALA A 250 -1.24 12.02 -21.30
CA ALA A 250 -0.03 12.76 -20.91
C ALA A 250 1.02 11.84 -20.28
N ALA A 251 0.58 10.86 -19.49
CA ALA A 251 1.40 9.80 -18.93
C ALA A 251 0.74 8.44 -19.18
N GLU A 252 1.50 7.51 -19.76
CA GLU A 252 1.03 6.18 -20.12
C GLU A 252 2.05 5.14 -19.65
N VAL A 253 1.58 4.15 -18.89
CA VAL A 253 2.39 2.97 -18.59
C VAL A 253 2.35 2.08 -19.84
N ILE A 254 3.49 1.85 -20.47
CA ILE A 254 3.58 1.08 -21.72
C ILE A 254 4.09 -0.34 -21.51
N ARG A 255 4.72 -0.61 -20.37
CA ARG A 255 5.11 -1.95 -19.93
C ARG A 255 5.08 -2.02 -18.42
N HIS A 256 4.57 -3.12 -17.90
CA HIS A 256 4.68 -3.47 -16.50
C HIS A 256 4.78 -4.97 -16.35
N GLY A 257 5.73 -5.43 -15.54
CA GLY A 257 5.92 -6.83 -15.23
C GLY A 257 6.40 -7.01 -13.80
N MET A 258 5.92 -8.07 -13.16
CA MET A 258 6.28 -8.43 -11.80
C MET A 258 6.79 -9.87 -11.78
N THR A 259 7.79 -10.14 -10.95
CA THR A 259 8.28 -11.49 -10.69
C THR A 259 8.32 -11.74 -9.19
N GLY A 260 7.57 -12.74 -8.73
CA GLY A 260 7.58 -13.21 -7.36
C GLY A 260 8.47 -14.43 -7.22
N TYR A 261 9.35 -14.42 -6.23
CA TYR A 261 10.22 -15.54 -5.88
C TYR A 261 9.69 -16.19 -4.61
N PHE A 262 9.12 -17.38 -4.76
CA PHE A 262 8.50 -18.15 -3.68
C PHE A 262 9.47 -19.21 -3.19
N SER A 263 9.81 -19.15 -1.91
CA SER A 263 10.71 -20.10 -1.25
C SER A 263 10.20 -21.54 -1.46
N GLN A 264 11.05 -22.43 -1.97
CA GLN A 264 10.70 -23.85 -2.11
C GLN A 264 10.53 -24.51 -0.73
N ARG A 265 11.29 -24.03 0.27
CA ARG A 265 11.30 -24.56 1.64
C ARG A 265 10.04 -24.20 2.43
N SER A 266 9.63 -22.95 2.38
CA SER A 266 8.54 -22.41 3.21
C SER A 266 7.25 -22.17 2.43
N GLY A 267 7.33 -21.99 1.12
CA GLY A 267 6.23 -21.51 0.28
C GLY A 267 5.95 -20.01 0.39
N LEU A 268 6.72 -19.26 1.20
CA LEU A 268 6.54 -17.81 1.37
C LEU A 268 7.19 -17.02 0.23
N LEU A 269 6.68 -15.81 -0.03
CA LEU A 269 7.27 -14.88 -0.99
C LEU A 269 8.56 -14.29 -0.38
N ALA A 270 9.73 -14.68 -0.91
CA ALA A 270 11.03 -14.21 -0.42
C ALA A 270 11.44 -12.88 -1.06
N ARG A 271 11.17 -12.72 -2.36
CA ARG A 271 11.48 -11.50 -3.12
C ARG A 271 10.38 -11.17 -4.12
N LEU A 272 10.12 -9.88 -4.29
CA LEU A 272 9.25 -9.33 -5.32
C LEU A 272 10.03 -8.34 -6.16
N ASP A 273 10.20 -8.64 -7.44
CA ASP A 273 10.77 -7.73 -8.41
C ASP A 273 9.65 -7.12 -9.27
N ASP A 274 9.67 -5.82 -9.45
CA ASP A 274 8.67 -5.01 -10.15
C ASP A 274 9.40 -4.11 -11.16
N SER A 275 8.91 -4.04 -12.40
CA SER A 275 9.46 -3.20 -13.46
C SER A 275 8.34 -2.50 -14.22
N GLN A 276 8.39 -1.17 -14.25
CA GLN A 276 7.42 -0.31 -14.91
C GLN A 276 8.12 0.66 -15.87
N LEU A 277 7.66 0.69 -17.12
CA LEU A 277 8.08 1.67 -18.14
C LEU A 277 6.92 2.62 -18.42
N THR A 278 7.15 3.90 -18.19
CA THR A 278 6.17 4.97 -18.39
C THR A 278 6.64 5.92 -19.47
N ARG A 279 5.77 6.19 -20.45
CA ARG A 279 5.93 7.25 -21.44
C ARG A 279 5.21 8.49 -20.94
N ILE A 280 5.92 9.61 -20.88
CA ILE A 280 5.35 10.92 -20.57
C ILE A 280 5.51 11.79 -21.81
N GLN A 281 4.41 12.34 -22.31
CA GLN A 281 4.42 13.21 -23.47
C GLN A 281 3.62 14.47 -23.15
N THR A 282 4.32 15.59 -23.10
CA THR A 282 3.68 16.91 -22.99
C THR A 282 3.36 17.41 -24.40
N PRO A 283 2.20 18.05 -24.63
CA PRO A 283 1.88 18.61 -25.95
C PRO A 283 3.00 19.53 -26.46
N GLY A 284 3.48 19.28 -27.68
CA GLY A 284 4.56 20.06 -28.31
C GLY A 284 5.98 19.69 -27.89
N ALA A 285 6.18 18.71 -27.01
CA ALA A 285 7.50 18.21 -26.60
C ALA A 285 7.76 16.76 -27.06
N PRO A 286 9.03 16.35 -27.25
CA PRO A 286 9.35 14.95 -27.51
C PRO A 286 8.94 14.06 -26.34
N ALA A 287 8.61 12.80 -26.64
CA ALA A 287 8.26 11.82 -25.62
C ALA A 287 9.45 11.50 -24.70
N MET A 288 9.20 11.41 -23.41
CA MET A 288 10.16 11.05 -22.37
C MET A 288 9.81 9.69 -21.78
N TYR A 289 10.81 8.84 -21.55
CA TYR A 289 10.62 7.51 -21.00
C TYR A 289 11.25 7.40 -19.62
N TRP A 290 10.50 6.80 -18.70
CA TRP A 290 10.92 6.53 -17.33
C TRP A 290 10.77 5.05 -17.03
N GLU A 291 11.88 4.41 -16.68
CA GLU A 291 11.90 3.04 -16.18
C GLU A 291 12.07 3.09 -14.67
N THR A 292 11.12 2.49 -13.94
CA THR A 292 11.24 2.26 -12.50
C THR A 292 11.33 0.76 -12.28
N THR A 293 12.43 0.31 -11.68
CA THR A 293 12.52 -1.07 -11.19
C THR A 293 12.60 -1.05 -9.68
N VAL A 294 11.93 -1.99 -9.03
CA VAL A 294 11.95 -2.14 -7.57
C VAL A 294 12.16 -3.61 -7.26
N SER A 295 13.19 -3.92 -6.47
CA SER A 295 13.40 -5.25 -5.90
C SER A 295 13.15 -5.20 -4.40
N SER A 296 12.17 -5.96 -3.92
CA SER A 296 11.74 -5.99 -2.51
C SER A 296 12.02 -7.36 -1.91
N ARG A 297 12.85 -7.42 -0.87
CA ARG A 297 13.06 -8.62 -0.04
C ARG A 297 12.12 -8.58 1.14
N LEU A 298 11.50 -9.73 1.43
CA LEU A 298 10.49 -9.87 2.47
C LEU A 298 10.99 -10.88 3.51
N GLY A 299 10.72 -10.60 4.77
CA GLY A 299 11.16 -11.46 5.86
C GLY A 299 10.35 -11.27 7.12
N ASP A 300 10.76 -12.00 8.16
CA ASP A 300 10.13 -11.95 9.48
C ASP A 300 8.62 -12.20 9.40
N TYR A 301 8.25 -13.31 8.75
CA TYR A 301 6.85 -13.70 8.61
C TYR A 301 6.29 -14.15 9.96
N ARG A 302 5.20 -13.51 10.41
CA ARG A 302 4.54 -13.81 11.69
C ARG A 302 3.04 -13.93 11.51
N ALA A 303 2.41 -14.68 12.41
CA ALA A 303 0.97 -14.85 12.42
C ALA A 303 0.25 -13.57 12.88
N ALA A 304 -0.82 -13.19 12.17
CA ALA A 304 -1.72 -12.08 12.48
C ALA A 304 -3.15 -12.45 12.04
N ASP A 305 -4.10 -12.51 12.98
CA ASP A 305 -5.53 -12.79 12.77
C ASP A 305 -5.85 -13.93 11.78
N GLY A 306 -5.13 -15.05 11.89
CA GLY A 306 -5.36 -16.24 11.08
C GLY A 306 -4.65 -16.25 9.73
N ALA A 307 -3.83 -15.24 9.43
CA ALA A 307 -2.89 -15.21 8.32
C ALA A 307 -1.44 -15.10 8.79
N VAL A 308 -0.48 -15.34 7.90
CA VAL A 308 0.95 -15.10 8.12
C VAL A 308 1.42 -14.01 7.17
N VAL A 309 2.02 -12.95 7.70
CA VAL A 309 2.42 -11.74 6.96
C VAL A 309 3.84 -11.30 7.30
N ALA A 310 4.52 -10.67 6.34
CA ALA A 310 5.88 -10.18 6.53
C ALA A 310 5.89 -8.98 7.49
N HIS A 311 6.75 -9.02 8.50
CA HIS A 311 6.95 -7.91 9.44
C HIS A 311 8.20 -7.10 9.17
N ALA A 312 9.03 -7.51 8.21
CA ALA A 312 10.19 -6.73 7.80
C ALA A 312 10.47 -6.91 6.31
N GLY A 313 11.12 -5.90 5.74
CA GLY A 313 11.62 -6.00 4.38
C GLY A 313 12.55 -4.86 4.01
N THR A 314 13.24 -5.05 2.90
CA THR A 314 14.10 -4.04 2.29
C THR A 314 13.74 -3.91 0.82
N SER A 315 13.86 -2.74 0.24
CA SER A 315 13.64 -2.56 -1.20
C SER A 315 14.69 -1.65 -1.81
N VAL A 316 15.13 -2.00 -3.00
CA VAL A 316 16.03 -1.18 -3.81
C VAL A 316 15.26 -0.76 -5.05
N ALA A 317 15.13 0.54 -5.26
CA ALA A 317 14.50 1.10 -6.45
C ALA A 317 15.54 1.77 -7.34
N HIS A 318 15.41 1.57 -8.65
CA HIS A 318 16.16 2.28 -9.66
C HIS A 318 15.18 3.08 -10.51
N LEU A 319 15.42 4.39 -10.62
CA LEU A 319 14.70 5.27 -11.52
C LEU A 319 15.66 5.67 -12.64
N ALA A 320 15.32 5.33 -13.88
CA ALA A 320 16.11 5.68 -15.05
C ALA A 320 15.27 6.47 -16.05
N ARG A 321 15.90 7.49 -16.66
CA ARG A 321 15.27 8.36 -17.65
C ARG A 321 15.97 8.26 -19.00
N PHE A 322 15.21 8.19 -20.09
CA PHE A 322 15.71 8.09 -21.46
C PHE A 322 14.85 8.90 -22.43
N GLY A 323 15.43 9.38 -23.54
CA GLY A 323 14.74 10.18 -24.57
C GLY A 323 15.69 11.11 -25.34
N ALA A 324 15.16 11.81 -26.35
CA ALA A 324 15.93 12.61 -27.31
C ALA A 324 16.78 13.74 -26.70
N ASP A 325 16.39 14.26 -25.53
CA ASP A 325 17.08 15.35 -24.83
C ASP A 325 17.96 14.87 -23.66
N VAL A 326 18.08 13.55 -23.45
CA VAL A 326 19.02 13.00 -22.47
C VAL A 326 20.32 12.76 -23.21
N GLY A 327 21.37 13.55 -22.93
CA GLY A 327 22.72 13.26 -23.42
C GLY A 327 23.12 11.81 -23.11
N ALA A 328 24.19 11.29 -23.74
CA ALA A 328 24.56 9.87 -23.76
C ALA A 328 24.61 9.12 -22.39
N ALA A 329 24.55 9.82 -21.26
CA ALA A 329 24.44 9.25 -19.92
C ALA A 329 22.97 9.05 -19.48
N ARG A 330 22.55 7.78 -19.37
CA ARG A 330 21.38 7.33 -18.61
C ARG A 330 21.49 7.87 -17.18
N ALA A 331 20.70 8.87 -16.80
CA ALA A 331 20.60 9.28 -15.41
C ALA A 331 19.84 8.20 -14.64
N VAL A 332 20.58 7.38 -13.88
CA VAL A 332 20.03 6.40 -12.94
C VAL A 332 20.07 7.01 -11.56
N THR A 333 18.98 6.86 -10.82
CA THR A 333 18.93 7.21 -9.41
C THR A 333 18.60 5.96 -8.63
N ARG A 334 19.49 5.55 -7.74
CA ARG A 334 19.32 4.40 -6.86
C ARG A 334 18.81 4.85 -5.49
N MET A 335 17.77 4.19 -5.01
CA MET A 335 17.09 4.49 -3.76
C MET A 335 16.91 3.20 -2.97
N GLU A 336 16.99 3.28 -1.65
CA GLU A 336 16.80 2.14 -0.77
C GLU A 336 15.75 2.46 0.31
N GLU A 337 14.89 1.50 0.61
CA GLU A 337 14.06 1.50 1.82
C GLU A 337 14.28 0.25 2.66
N ALA A 338 14.17 0.40 3.97
CA ALA A 338 14.02 -0.69 4.93
C ALA A 338 12.79 -0.39 5.79
N TRP A 339 11.93 -1.38 6.00
CA TRP A 339 10.70 -1.21 6.75
C TRP A 339 10.47 -2.35 7.74
N THR A 340 9.74 -2.03 8.81
CA THR A 340 9.29 -2.99 9.83
C THR A 340 7.83 -2.71 10.17
N ILE A 341 7.07 -3.75 10.50
CA ILE A 341 5.67 -3.67 10.93
C ILE A 341 5.61 -3.86 12.43
N ASP A 342 5.01 -2.88 13.09
CA ASP A 342 4.81 -2.87 14.53
C ASP A 342 3.45 -3.43 14.91
N ASP A 343 2.43 -3.19 14.08
CA ASP A 343 1.06 -3.63 14.31
C ASP A 343 0.39 -3.99 12.99
N VAL A 344 -0.37 -5.07 12.99
CA VAL A 344 -1.14 -5.54 11.84
C VAL A 344 -2.39 -6.27 12.34
N ALA A 345 -3.52 -5.92 11.75
CA ALA A 345 -4.81 -6.52 12.12
C ALA A 345 -5.71 -6.64 10.90
N PHE A 346 -6.53 -7.69 10.90
CA PHE A 346 -7.58 -7.93 9.91
C PHE A 346 -8.94 -7.74 10.58
N ASN A 347 -9.95 -7.31 9.81
CA ASN A 347 -11.32 -7.07 10.30
C ASN A 347 -11.43 -6.08 11.47
N VAL A 348 -10.66 -5.00 11.42
CA VAL A 348 -10.66 -3.97 12.47
C VAL A 348 -12.07 -3.38 12.67
N ALA A 349 -12.57 -3.44 13.90
CA ALA A 349 -13.87 -2.89 14.27
C ALA A 349 -13.93 -1.38 13.99
N GLY A 350 -15.00 -0.93 13.32
CA GLY A 350 -15.17 0.46 12.87
C GLY A 350 -14.64 0.76 11.46
N LEU A 351 -13.88 -0.16 10.85
CA LEU A 351 -13.57 -0.10 9.41
C LEU A 351 -14.55 -0.89 8.56
N CYS A 352 -15.16 -1.92 9.13
CA CYS A 352 -16.15 -2.72 8.44
C CYS A 352 -17.47 -1.94 8.30
N PRO A 353 -18.10 -1.88 7.12
CA PRO A 353 -19.33 -1.12 6.89
C PRO A 353 -20.55 -1.62 7.68
N ALA A 354 -20.42 -2.72 8.44
CA ALA A 354 -21.48 -3.35 9.22
C ALA A 354 -21.18 -3.43 10.74
N ALA A 355 -20.16 -2.75 11.26
CA ALA A 355 -20.00 -2.69 12.71
C ALA A 355 -21.17 -1.88 13.30
N PRO A 356 -22.05 -2.47 14.14
CA PRO A 356 -23.00 -1.67 14.90
C PRO A 356 -22.18 -0.66 15.73
N PRO A 357 -22.66 0.58 15.91
CA PRO A 357 -21.93 1.57 16.69
C PRO A 357 -21.68 0.98 18.07
N ALA A 358 -20.41 0.79 18.44
CA ALA A 358 -20.03 0.35 19.76
C ALA A 358 -20.63 1.35 20.74
N ALA A 359 -21.64 0.92 21.50
CA ALA A 359 -22.21 1.69 22.58
C ALA A 359 -21.06 2.00 23.56
N THR A 360 -20.68 3.28 23.61
CA THR A 360 -19.78 3.80 24.64
C THR A 360 -20.47 3.63 25.99
N THR A 361 -20.20 2.54 26.69
CA THR A 361 -20.53 2.40 28.11
C THR A 361 -19.28 2.80 28.90
N ALA A 362 -19.11 4.12 29.04
CA ALA A 362 -18.19 4.72 29.99
C ALA A 362 -19.01 5.61 30.93
N ALA A 363 -19.61 4.97 31.94
CA ALA A 363 -20.17 5.51 33.20
C ALA A 363 -21.02 4.36 33.78
N ALA A 364 -20.83 3.82 34.97
CA ALA A 364 -20.49 4.47 36.22
C ALA A 364 -19.72 3.50 37.12
N ALA A 365 -18.46 3.79 37.40
CA ALA A 365 -17.81 3.36 38.62
C ALA A 365 -17.78 4.59 39.53
N LEU A 366 -18.80 4.74 40.38
CA LEU A 366 -18.82 5.56 41.59
C LEU A 366 -20.21 5.37 42.23
N SER A 367 -20.28 4.54 43.26
CA SER A 367 -21.34 4.62 44.26
C SER A 367 -20.69 4.66 45.64
N PRO A 368 -21.09 5.59 46.53
CA PRO A 368 -20.50 5.72 47.85
C PRO A 368 -21.06 4.67 48.81
N ARG A 369 -20.22 4.30 49.77
CA ARG A 369 -20.60 3.48 50.93
C ARG A 369 -21.79 4.08 51.66
N ARG A 370 -22.80 3.26 51.97
CA ARG A 370 -23.56 3.32 53.22
C ARG A 370 -24.03 1.92 53.60
N SER A 371 -23.90 1.64 54.89
CA SER A 371 -24.23 0.46 55.65
C SER A 371 -25.74 0.19 55.72
N ASP A 372 -26.12 -1.10 55.73
CA ASP A 372 -26.94 -1.78 56.76
C ASP A 372 -27.41 -3.14 56.20
N VAL A 373 -26.91 -4.27 56.72
CA VAL A 373 -27.49 -5.10 57.79
C VAL A 373 -28.59 -6.07 57.30
N THR A 374 -28.40 -7.34 57.70
CA THR A 374 -29.34 -8.50 57.78
C THR A 374 -29.68 -9.34 56.54
N ASP A 375 -29.01 -10.49 56.48
CA ASP A 375 -29.55 -11.83 56.80
C ASP A 375 -30.38 -12.64 55.76
N ARG A 376 -30.06 -13.96 55.70
CA ARG A 376 -30.78 -15.10 55.07
C ARG A 376 -30.83 -15.20 53.54
N MET A 377 -30.89 -16.36 52.89
CA MET A 377 -30.59 -17.80 53.08
C MET A 377 -30.91 -18.44 51.70
N PHE A 378 -30.24 -19.54 51.36
CA PHE A 378 -30.66 -20.64 50.44
C PHE A 378 -31.63 -20.32 49.27
N PHE A 379 -31.20 -20.51 48.02
CA PHE A 379 -31.22 -21.75 47.22
C PHE A 379 -30.49 -21.52 45.90
#